data_AF-A0A1S0UL82-F1
#
_entry.id   AF-A0A1S0UL82-F1
#
_cell.length_a   1.000
_cell.length_b   1.000
_cell.length_c   1.000
_cell.angle_alpha   90.00
_cell.angle_beta   90.00
_cell.angle_gamma   90.00
#
_symmetry.space_group_name_H-M   'P 1'
#
loop_
_entity.id
_entity.type
_entity.pdbx_description
1 polymer ?
#
loop_
_entity_poly.entity_id
_entity_poly.type
_entity_poly.pdbx_seq_one_letter_code
_entity_poly.pdbx_strand_id
1 'polypeptide(L)'
;MAVVAYNHFGIWDEDIETAESAEPCYCNGCEEPVTSSLFASCMRYFALKGEEISGLPKSMVQRIESLKYDMEIVGKIHQEYITFKLSWIGLGKDGNVDWLKTYAKCYREMPPDDFFIFAAINGIATRALWKRMDDLEKQHMLDAYDDVIRNTALLMYYPSVFNVIQYRSIVVAAQHGWPGAVCAWIGLRNNTLNNIDYEEELVANFKTPLYQTFSSPPSNYLENAILLAIHNEQYHLLRYLPTVDLTDSFNLLFPDGHVSLNFFQQLIDFPVIESLFNDKLSDYLKSVVRALLIWMSLSEVQRLQRMLAGAGDIKIRNCINQILNDINIITRNTRMYAGLRPINLIDACDAVTATLDIPTH
;
A
#
# COMPACT_ATOMS: atom_id res chain seq x y z
N MET A 1 7.72 -38.81 -3.51
CA MET A 1 6.76 -39.26 -4.54
C MET A 1 5.51 -39.79 -3.84
N ALA A 2 4.44 -39.00 -3.83
CA ALA A 2 3.06 -39.45 -3.75
C ALA A 2 2.19 -38.25 -4.17
N VAL A 3 1.60 -38.34 -5.36
CA VAL A 3 0.61 -37.38 -5.85
C VAL A 3 -0.73 -37.82 -5.26
N VAL A 4 -1.30 -37.04 -4.35
CA VAL A 4 -2.67 -37.25 -3.90
C VAL A 4 -3.56 -36.40 -4.80
N ALA A 5 -4.21 -37.08 -5.75
CA ALA A 5 -5.25 -36.50 -6.58
C ALA A 5 -6.53 -36.34 -5.74
N TYR A 6 -6.92 -35.11 -5.43
CA TYR A 6 -8.23 -34.82 -4.85
C TYR A 6 -9.26 -34.69 -5.98
N ASN A 7 -9.94 -35.79 -6.27
CA ASN A 7 -11.25 -35.75 -6.91
C ASN A 7 -12.28 -35.31 -5.85
N HIS A 8 -12.97 -34.19 -6.06
CA HIS A 8 -14.13 -33.78 -5.27
C HIS A 8 -15.31 -33.56 -6.22
N PHE A 9 -16.04 -34.64 -6.48
CA PHE A 9 -17.47 -34.57 -6.74
C PHE A 9 -18.14 -35.53 -5.76
N GLY A 10 -18.55 -34.98 -4.63
CA GLY A 10 -19.44 -35.63 -3.67
C GLY A 10 -20.87 -35.56 -4.17
N ILE A 11 -21.55 -36.69 -3.98
CA ILE A 11 -22.92 -37.02 -4.35
C ILE A 11 -23.91 -36.07 -3.68
N TRP A 12 -24.93 -35.63 -4.42
CA TRP A 12 -26.04 -34.82 -3.93
C TRP A 12 -27.04 -35.75 -3.23
N ASP A 13 -27.32 -35.51 -1.95
CA ASP A 13 -28.52 -36.05 -1.29
C ASP A 13 -29.71 -35.14 -1.65
N GLU A 14 -30.62 -35.70 -2.45
CA GLU A 14 -31.97 -35.18 -2.65
C GLU A 14 -32.78 -35.47 -1.38
N ASP A 15 -32.90 -34.50 -0.46
CA ASP A 15 -34.04 -34.35 0.47
C ASP A 15 -33.77 -33.20 1.45
N ILE A 16 -33.97 -31.96 1.03
CA ILE A 16 -34.35 -30.87 1.95
C ILE A 16 -35.45 -30.04 1.30
N GLU A 17 -36.62 -30.14 1.93
CA GLU A 17 -37.84 -29.39 1.66
C GLU A 17 -37.60 -27.87 1.71
N THR A 18 -38.03 -27.20 0.63
CA THR A 18 -38.54 -25.82 0.59
C THR A 18 -38.00 -24.83 1.62
N ALA A 19 -36.81 -24.28 1.35
CA ALA A 19 -36.49 -22.91 1.74
C ALA A 19 -36.63 -22.04 0.50
N GLU A 20 -37.47 -20.99 0.60
CA GLU A 20 -37.67 -19.98 -0.43
C GLU A 20 -36.32 -19.54 -1.00
N SER A 21 -36.22 -19.60 -2.34
CA SER A 21 -35.04 -19.20 -3.09
C SER A 21 -34.68 -17.75 -2.74
N ALA A 22 -33.66 -17.56 -1.91
CA ALA A 22 -32.93 -16.31 -1.90
C ALA A 22 -32.37 -16.14 -3.31
N GLU A 23 -32.98 -15.22 -4.08
CA GLU A 23 -32.47 -14.82 -5.38
C GLU A 23 -30.96 -14.53 -5.24
N PRO A 24 -30.11 -15.19 -6.03
CA PRO A 24 -28.72 -14.80 -6.14
C PRO A 24 -28.70 -13.33 -6.52
N CYS A 25 -27.88 -12.53 -5.82
CA CYS A 25 -27.56 -11.19 -6.27
C CYS A 25 -26.73 -11.34 -7.55
N TYR A 26 -27.42 -11.55 -8.67
CA TYR A 26 -26.83 -11.62 -10.00
C TYR A 26 -26.27 -10.24 -10.30
N CYS A 27 -24.94 -10.12 -10.28
CA CYS A 27 -24.28 -9.07 -11.04
C CYS A 27 -24.63 -9.31 -12.52
N ASN A 28 -25.67 -8.62 -13.00
CA ASN A 28 -26.00 -8.54 -14.42
C ASN A 28 -24.79 -7.94 -15.16
N GLY A 29 -23.92 -8.82 -15.66
CA GLY A 29 -22.63 -8.49 -16.26
C GLY A 29 -21.67 -9.68 -16.38
N CYS A 30 -21.92 -10.79 -15.69
CA CYS A 30 -21.01 -11.95 -15.65
C CYS A 30 -21.27 -13.04 -16.72
N GLU A 31 -22.01 -12.77 -17.79
CA GLU A 31 -22.34 -13.78 -18.83
C GLU A 31 -21.72 -13.53 -20.21
N GLU A 32 -20.90 -12.49 -20.40
CA GLU A 32 -20.05 -12.48 -21.60
C GLU A 32 -18.83 -13.38 -21.34
N PRO A 33 -18.55 -14.38 -22.21
CA PRO A 33 -17.27 -15.06 -22.14
C PRO A 33 -16.21 -13.97 -22.24
N VAL A 34 -15.34 -13.89 -21.24
CA VAL A 34 -14.26 -12.92 -21.16
C VAL A 34 -13.24 -13.24 -22.26
N THR A 35 -13.60 -13.00 -23.51
CA THR A 35 -12.69 -13.09 -24.65
C THR A 35 -11.79 -11.88 -24.54
N SER A 36 -10.61 -12.10 -23.97
CA SER A 36 -9.52 -11.13 -24.03
C SER A 36 -9.31 -10.78 -25.50
N SER A 37 -9.24 -9.48 -25.82
CA SER A 37 -9.00 -9.05 -27.19
C SER A 37 -7.69 -9.69 -27.69
N LEU A 38 -7.56 -9.90 -29.01
CA LEU A 38 -6.31 -10.39 -29.59
C LEU A 38 -5.12 -9.51 -29.14
N PHE A 39 -5.34 -8.19 -29.10
CA PHE A 39 -4.37 -7.23 -28.57
C PHE A 39 -3.93 -7.57 -27.14
N ALA A 40 -4.87 -7.69 -26.21
CA ALA A 40 -4.59 -8.03 -24.82
C ALA A 40 -3.89 -9.40 -24.69
N SER A 41 -4.30 -10.40 -25.48
CA SER A 41 -3.65 -11.71 -25.50
C SER A 41 -2.19 -11.63 -25.96
N CYS A 42 -1.91 -10.86 -27.02
CA CYS A 42 -0.55 -10.63 -27.51
C CYS A 42 0.31 -9.86 -26.49
N MET A 43 -0.24 -8.79 -25.89
CA MET A 43 0.47 -8.02 -24.86
C MET A 43 0.88 -8.91 -23.68
N ARG A 44 -0.05 -9.74 -23.19
CA ARG A 44 0.25 -10.70 -22.12
C ARG A 44 1.30 -11.73 -22.54
N TYR A 45 1.24 -12.22 -23.78
CA TYR A 45 2.22 -13.17 -24.31
C TYR A 45 3.63 -12.59 -24.24
N PHE A 46 3.83 -11.39 -24.79
CA PHE A 46 5.14 -10.75 -24.80
C PHE A 46 5.62 -10.36 -23.40
N ALA A 47 4.71 -9.94 -22.52
CA ALA A 47 5.06 -9.65 -21.13
C ALA A 47 5.54 -10.91 -20.39
N LEU A 48 4.85 -12.05 -20.55
CA LEU A 48 5.20 -13.29 -19.87
C LEU A 48 6.43 -14.01 -20.43
N LYS A 49 6.65 -13.94 -21.76
CA LYS A 49 7.70 -14.72 -22.43
C LYS A 49 9.06 -14.05 -22.44
N GLY A 50 9.13 -12.72 -22.25
CA GLY A 50 10.40 -11.99 -22.24
C GLY A 50 11.19 -12.09 -23.56
N GLU A 51 10.52 -12.37 -24.68
CA GLU A 51 11.14 -12.45 -26.00
C GLU A 51 11.65 -11.07 -26.44
N GLU A 52 12.73 -11.03 -27.24
CA GLU A 52 13.22 -9.79 -27.85
C GLU A 52 12.16 -9.19 -28.77
N ILE A 53 11.65 -8.03 -28.39
CA ILE A 53 10.61 -7.33 -29.14
C ILE A 53 11.27 -6.54 -30.26
N SER A 54 11.20 -7.06 -31.48
CA SER A 54 11.65 -6.35 -32.69
C SER A 54 10.48 -6.02 -33.62
N GLY A 55 10.56 -4.89 -34.32
CA GLY A 55 9.55 -4.49 -35.31
C GLY A 55 8.23 -3.93 -34.77
N LEU A 56 8.02 -3.86 -33.45
CA LEU A 56 6.85 -3.20 -32.86
C LEU A 56 7.03 -1.68 -32.73
N PRO A 57 5.94 -0.90 -32.84
CA PRO A 57 5.96 0.52 -32.51
C PRO A 57 6.49 0.79 -31.10
N LYS A 58 7.26 1.87 -30.92
CA LYS A 58 7.86 2.23 -29.62
C LYS A 58 6.84 2.31 -28.47
N SER A 59 5.65 2.81 -28.74
CA SER A 59 4.56 2.90 -27.75
C SER A 59 4.08 1.52 -27.28
N MET A 60 4.06 0.51 -28.17
CA MET A 60 3.72 -0.86 -27.79
C MET A 60 4.83 -1.51 -26.98
N VAL A 61 6.09 -1.31 -27.37
CA VAL A 61 7.25 -1.79 -26.59
C VAL A 61 7.20 -1.22 -25.18
N GLN A 62 7.04 0.10 -25.05
CA GLN A 62 6.88 0.76 -23.74
C GLN A 62 5.74 0.17 -22.93
N ARG A 63 4.57 -0.05 -23.56
CA ARG A 63 3.41 -0.64 -22.89
C ARG A 63 3.66 -2.08 -22.43
N ILE A 64 4.38 -2.90 -23.20
CA ILE A 64 4.76 -4.26 -22.80
C ILE A 64 5.71 -4.21 -21.60
N GLU A 65 6.71 -3.32 -21.62
CA GLU A 65 7.64 -3.16 -20.50
C GLU A 65 6.94 -2.65 -19.23
N SER A 66 6.02 -1.69 -19.33
CA SER A 66 5.19 -1.27 -18.20
C SER A 66 4.38 -2.44 -17.63
N LEU A 67 3.79 -3.25 -18.51
CA LEU A 67 2.99 -4.40 -18.09
C LEU A 67 3.86 -5.47 -17.42
N LYS A 68 5.06 -5.77 -17.93
CA LYS A 68 6.02 -6.67 -17.28
C LYS A 68 6.30 -6.23 -15.86
N TYR A 69 6.62 -4.96 -15.70
CA TYR A 69 6.89 -4.36 -14.40
C TYR A 69 5.69 -4.48 -13.44
N ASP A 70 4.48 -4.16 -13.91
CA ASP A 70 3.27 -4.30 -13.11
C ASP A 70 3.03 -5.77 -12.71
N MET A 71 3.19 -6.72 -13.63
CA MET A 71 3.03 -8.14 -13.36
C MET A 71 4.08 -8.67 -12.36
N GLU A 72 5.32 -8.20 -12.45
CA GLU A 72 6.39 -8.53 -11.50
C GLU A 72 6.07 -8.04 -10.09
N ILE A 73 5.58 -6.81 -9.94
CA ILE A 73 5.10 -6.28 -8.65
C ILE A 73 3.98 -7.17 -8.10
N VAL A 74 2.97 -7.48 -8.93
CA VAL A 74 1.86 -8.35 -8.50
C VAL A 74 2.37 -9.72 -8.09
N GLY A 75 3.35 -10.29 -8.79
CA GLY A 75 4.01 -11.53 -8.37
C GLY A 75 4.68 -11.39 -7.01
N LYS A 76 5.48 -10.34 -6.83
CA LYS A 76 6.27 -10.10 -5.61
C LYS A 76 5.40 -9.96 -4.37
N ILE A 77 4.30 -9.20 -4.43
CA ILE A 77 3.44 -8.97 -3.26
C ILE A 77 2.74 -10.24 -2.75
N HIS A 78 2.62 -11.29 -3.59
CA HIS A 78 1.95 -12.55 -3.23
C HIS A 78 2.93 -13.71 -2.99
N GLN A 79 4.18 -13.61 -3.42
CA GLN A 79 5.13 -14.73 -3.52
C GLN A 79 5.37 -15.47 -2.20
N GLU A 80 5.36 -14.77 -1.07
CA GLU A 80 5.61 -15.34 0.25
C GLU A 80 4.36 -15.95 0.91
N TYR A 81 3.19 -15.75 0.31
CA TYR A 81 1.90 -16.00 0.95
C TYR A 81 1.08 -17.07 0.27
N ILE A 82 1.09 -17.10 -1.07
CA ILE A 82 0.23 -17.97 -1.87
C ILE A 82 0.93 -18.39 -3.16
N THR A 83 0.45 -19.48 -3.77
CA THR A 83 0.89 -19.89 -5.10
C THR A 83 0.16 -19.07 -6.17
N PHE A 84 0.73 -17.92 -6.55
CA PHE A 84 0.20 -17.06 -7.60
C PHE A 84 0.88 -17.29 -8.94
N LYS A 85 0.11 -17.53 -10.01
CA LYS A 85 0.63 -17.62 -11.38
C LYS A 85 0.41 -16.30 -12.12
N LEU A 86 1.47 -15.67 -12.62
CA LEU A 86 1.38 -14.44 -13.42
C LEU A 86 0.45 -14.58 -14.64
N SER A 87 0.29 -15.79 -15.19
CA SER A 87 -0.66 -16.08 -16.27
C SER A 87 -2.12 -15.85 -15.91
N TRP A 88 -2.46 -15.79 -14.61
CA TRP A 88 -3.81 -15.51 -14.13
C TRP A 88 -4.17 -14.02 -14.19
N ILE A 89 -3.19 -13.13 -14.36
CA ILE A 89 -3.43 -11.71 -14.56
C ILE A 89 -4.22 -11.52 -15.86
N GLY A 90 -5.43 -10.96 -15.70
CA GLY A 90 -6.31 -10.57 -16.78
C GLY A 90 -5.93 -9.19 -17.30
N LEU A 91 -6.10 -8.98 -18.61
CA LEU A 91 -5.82 -7.69 -19.23
C LEU A 91 -7.09 -7.04 -19.81
N GLY A 92 -7.11 -5.71 -19.73
CA GLY A 92 -8.10 -4.83 -20.30
C GLY A 92 -7.91 -4.62 -21.80
N LYS A 93 -8.84 -3.89 -22.43
CA LYS A 93 -8.79 -3.61 -23.88
C LYS A 93 -7.59 -2.74 -24.27
N ASP A 94 -7.08 -1.97 -23.33
CA ASP A 94 -5.92 -1.07 -23.39
C ASP A 94 -4.59 -1.75 -23.03
N GLY A 95 -4.62 -3.04 -22.65
CA GLY A 95 -3.45 -3.78 -22.21
C GLY A 95 -2.99 -3.42 -20.79
N ASN A 96 -3.82 -2.73 -20.01
CA ASN A 96 -3.66 -2.60 -18.55
C ASN A 96 -4.09 -3.86 -17.82
N VAL A 97 -3.58 -4.02 -16.60
CA VAL A 97 -4.09 -5.05 -15.68
C VAL A 97 -5.57 -4.77 -15.43
N ASP A 98 -6.38 -5.79 -15.67
CA ASP A 98 -7.80 -5.79 -15.39
C ASP A 98 -8.01 -6.60 -14.12
N TRP A 99 -8.11 -5.88 -13.01
CA TRP A 99 -8.19 -6.47 -11.68
C TRP A 99 -9.46 -7.29 -11.50
N LEU A 100 -10.60 -6.86 -12.05
CA LEU A 100 -11.84 -7.63 -11.98
C LEU A 100 -11.70 -9.01 -12.65
N LYS A 101 -11.12 -9.06 -13.86
CA LYS A 101 -10.84 -10.34 -14.54
C LYS A 101 -9.81 -11.18 -13.78
N THR A 102 -8.80 -10.53 -13.22
CA THR A 102 -7.77 -11.19 -12.41
C THR A 102 -8.37 -11.85 -11.17
N TYR A 103 -9.23 -11.13 -10.45
CA TYR A 103 -9.94 -11.64 -9.27
C TYR A 103 -10.86 -12.79 -9.63
N ALA A 104 -11.65 -12.67 -10.70
CA ALA A 104 -12.52 -13.74 -11.17
C ALA A 104 -11.75 -14.99 -11.63
N LYS A 105 -10.52 -14.83 -12.15
CA LYS A 105 -9.65 -15.96 -12.46
C LYS A 105 -9.11 -16.60 -11.19
N CYS A 106 -8.54 -15.81 -10.27
CA CYS A 106 -8.01 -16.32 -9.00
C CYS A 106 -9.09 -17.03 -8.17
N TYR A 107 -10.30 -16.48 -8.08
CA TYR A 107 -11.43 -17.08 -7.36
C TYR A 107 -11.79 -18.49 -7.83
N ARG A 108 -11.60 -18.78 -9.12
CA ARG A 108 -11.90 -20.08 -9.72
C ARG A 108 -10.76 -21.08 -9.60
N GLU A 109 -9.53 -20.59 -9.52
CA GLU A 109 -8.32 -21.42 -9.63
C GLU A 109 -7.65 -21.67 -8.28
N MET A 110 -7.89 -20.81 -7.28
CA MET A 110 -7.31 -20.92 -5.94
C MET A 110 -8.22 -21.69 -4.99
N PRO A 111 -7.63 -22.46 -4.04
CA PRO A 111 -8.33 -22.91 -2.83
C PRO A 111 -8.96 -21.75 -2.04
N PRO A 112 -10.00 -21.99 -1.23
CA PRO A 112 -10.70 -20.94 -0.48
C PRO A 112 -9.80 -20.13 0.47
N ASP A 113 -8.90 -20.78 1.20
CA ASP A 113 -7.95 -20.15 2.13
C ASP A 113 -6.90 -19.30 1.39
N ASP A 114 -6.26 -19.84 0.36
CA ASP A 114 -5.36 -19.10 -0.53
C ASP A 114 -6.07 -17.89 -1.16
N PHE A 115 -7.31 -18.05 -1.59
CA PHE A 115 -8.09 -16.95 -2.15
C PHE A 115 -8.43 -15.90 -1.08
N PHE A 116 -8.67 -16.29 0.17
CA PHE A 116 -8.89 -15.34 1.26
C PHE A 116 -7.62 -14.50 1.51
N ILE A 117 -6.44 -15.13 1.54
CA ILE A 117 -5.16 -14.42 1.65
C ILE A 117 -4.97 -13.44 0.49
N PHE A 118 -5.18 -13.92 -0.75
CA PHE A 118 -5.17 -13.07 -1.94
C PHE A 118 -6.14 -11.88 -1.79
N ALA A 119 -7.35 -12.13 -1.29
CA ALA A 119 -8.37 -11.11 -1.11
C ALA A 119 -7.99 -10.10 -0.02
N ALA A 120 -7.34 -10.53 1.06
CA ALA A 120 -6.85 -9.65 2.11
C ALA A 120 -5.75 -8.71 1.59
N ILE A 121 -4.76 -9.25 0.86
CA ILE A 121 -3.66 -8.48 0.23
C ILE A 121 -4.20 -7.42 -0.75
N ASN A 122 -5.21 -7.78 -1.54
CA ASN A 122 -5.80 -6.88 -2.54
C ASN A 122 -6.95 -6.01 -1.99
N GLY A 123 -7.30 -6.11 -0.71
CA GLY A 123 -8.37 -5.32 -0.11
C GLY A 123 -9.76 -5.59 -0.70
N ILE A 124 -10.04 -6.86 -1.04
CA ILE A 124 -11.32 -7.32 -1.60
C ILE A 124 -11.97 -8.43 -0.76
N ALA A 125 -11.44 -8.70 0.45
CA ALA A 125 -11.99 -9.73 1.31
C ALA A 125 -13.39 -9.33 1.80
N THR A 126 -14.37 -10.24 1.71
CA THR A 126 -15.75 -9.95 2.14
C THR A 126 -16.26 -11.05 3.07
N ARG A 127 -17.37 -10.76 3.76
CA ARG A 127 -18.09 -11.76 4.56
C ARG A 127 -18.60 -12.94 3.73
N ALA A 128 -18.92 -12.72 2.46
CA ALA A 128 -19.33 -13.80 1.57
C ALA A 128 -18.17 -14.79 1.34
N LEU A 129 -16.95 -14.27 1.16
CA LEU A 129 -15.74 -15.10 1.07
C LEU A 129 -15.48 -15.85 2.38
N TRP A 130 -15.57 -15.14 3.51
CA TRP A 130 -15.39 -15.73 4.84
C TRP A 130 -16.34 -16.90 5.12
N LYS A 131 -17.62 -16.76 4.77
CA LYS A 131 -18.64 -17.80 4.99
C LYS A 131 -18.40 -19.05 4.15
N ARG A 132 -17.68 -18.93 3.03
CA ARG A 132 -17.41 -20.05 2.13
C ARG A 132 -16.29 -20.96 2.64
N MET A 133 -15.42 -20.45 3.52
CA MET A 133 -14.37 -21.25 4.15
C MET A 133 -14.93 -22.17 5.22
N ASP A 134 -14.32 -23.34 5.39
CA ASP A 134 -14.62 -24.24 6.51
C ASP A 134 -14.00 -23.72 7.83
N ASP A 135 -14.28 -24.39 8.94
CA ASP A 135 -13.83 -23.92 10.26
C ASP A 135 -12.33 -24.09 10.49
N LEU A 136 -11.68 -25.06 9.83
CA LEU A 136 -10.25 -25.25 9.89
C LEU A 136 -9.53 -24.14 9.11
N GLU A 137 -10.01 -23.82 7.91
CA GLU A 137 -9.53 -22.71 7.08
C GLU A 137 -9.70 -21.37 7.82
N LYS A 138 -10.86 -21.12 8.43
CA LYS A 138 -11.08 -19.92 9.24
C LYS A 138 -10.12 -19.82 10.42
N GLN A 139 -9.90 -20.92 11.15
CA GLN A 139 -8.96 -20.95 12.27
C GLN A 139 -7.54 -20.68 11.80
N HIS A 140 -7.12 -21.27 10.67
CA HIS A 140 -5.82 -20.99 10.06
C HIS A 140 -5.65 -19.50 9.73
N MET A 141 -6.67 -18.83 9.20
CA MET A 141 -6.61 -17.38 8.93
C MET A 141 -6.54 -16.54 10.21
N LEU A 142 -7.20 -16.96 11.30
CA LEU A 142 -7.13 -16.29 12.60
C LEU A 142 -5.75 -16.48 13.28
N ASP A 143 -5.05 -17.57 12.97
CA ASP A 143 -3.71 -17.88 13.46
C ASP A 143 -2.60 -17.40 12.50
N ALA A 144 -2.95 -16.71 11.41
CA ALA A 144 -2.00 -16.22 10.44
C ALA A 144 -0.92 -15.32 11.07
N TYR A 145 0.33 -15.52 10.66
CA TYR A 145 1.46 -14.74 11.16
C TYR A 145 1.36 -13.26 10.74
N ASP A 146 0.95 -13.02 9.50
CA ASP A 146 0.82 -11.68 8.93
C ASP A 146 -0.35 -10.92 9.55
N ASP A 147 -0.05 -9.73 10.09
CA ASP A 147 -1.02 -8.92 10.81
C ASP A 147 -2.20 -8.51 9.93
N VAL A 148 -2.00 -8.22 8.64
CA VAL A 148 -3.10 -7.77 7.77
C VAL A 148 -4.04 -8.93 7.49
N ILE A 149 -3.51 -10.11 7.15
CA ILE A 149 -4.32 -11.31 6.91
C ILE A 149 -5.13 -11.67 8.17
N ARG A 150 -4.44 -11.75 9.32
CA ARG A 150 -5.06 -12.05 10.61
C ARG A 150 -6.12 -11.02 11.00
N ASN A 151 -5.81 -9.73 10.85
CA ASN A 151 -6.73 -8.65 11.17
C ASN A 151 -7.94 -8.63 10.22
N THR A 152 -7.76 -8.95 8.95
CA THR A 152 -8.88 -9.10 8.01
C THR A 152 -9.78 -10.27 8.43
N ALA A 153 -9.22 -11.41 8.84
CA ALA A 153 -10.00 -12.53 9.38
C ALA A 153 -10.76 -12.16 10.67
N LEU A 154 -10.08 -11.49 11.62
CA LEU A 154 -10.69 -10.98 12.84
C LEU A 154 -11.84 -10.01 12.54
N LEU A 155 -11.69 -9.15 11.52
CA LEU A 155 -12.73 -8.21 11.12
C LEU A 155 -13.98 -8.90 10.57
N MET A 156 -13.81 -10.00 9.82
CA MET A 156 -14.94 -10.80 9.32
C MET A 156 -15.77 -11.38 10.47
N TYR A 157 -15.09 -11.85 11.52
CA TYR A 157 -15.71 -12.46 12.69
C TYR A 157 -16.27 -11.41 13.67
N TYR A 158 -15.50 -10.37 13.99
CA TYR A 158 -15.81 -9.34 14.98
C TYR A 158 -15.65 -7.91 14.42
N PRO A 159 -16.62 -7.37 13.67
CA PRO A 159 -16.51 -6.03 13.09
C PRO A 159 -16.25 -4.90 14.09
N SER A 160 -16.66 -5.08 15.34
CA SER A 160 -16.43 -4.11 16.41
C SER A 160 -14.96 -3.87 16.74
N VAL A 161 -14.03 -4.74 16.31
CA VAL A 161 -12.60 -4.54 16.53
C VAL A 161 -11.94 -3.61 15.52
N PHE A 162 -12.66 -3.12 14.50
CA PHE A 162 -12.11 -2.32 13.40
C PHE A 162 -11.18 -1.20 13.88
N ASN A 163 -11.65 -0.32 14.77
CA ASN A 163 -10.87 0.81 15.28
C ASN A 163 -9.60 0.39 16.04
N VAL A 164 -9.57 -0.83 16.59
CA VAL A 164 -8.42 -1.36 17.35
C VAL A 164 -7.34 -1.86 16.40
N ILE A 165 -7.72 -2.49 15.29
CA ILE A 165 -6.80 -3.16 14.37
C ILE A 165 -6.44 -2.32 13.14
N GLN A 166 -7.24 -1.29 12.82
CA GLN A 166 -7.12 -0.50 11.59
C GLN A 166 -5.73 0.07 11.38
N TYR A 167 -5.20 0.82 12.36
CA TYR A 167 -3.88 1.46 12.22
C TYR A 167 -2.78 0.44 11.94
N ARG A 168 -2.75 -0.67 12.69
CA ARG A 168 -1.74 -1.72 12.53
C ARG A 168 -1.82 -2.35 11.15
N SER A 169 -3.03 -2.64 10.67
CA SER A 169 -3.24 -3.17 9.32
C SER A 169 -2.73 -2.23 8.24
N ILE A 170 -2.98 -0.92 8.38
CA ILE A 170 -2.51 0.10 7.41
C ILE A 170 -0.98 0.15 7.38
N VAL A 171 -0.33 0.18 8.55
CA VAL A 171 1.13 0.24 8.67
C VAL A 171 1.79 -0.97 8.01
N VAL A 172 1.32 -2.17 8.33
CA VAL A 172 1.89 -3.40 7.79
C VAL A 172 1.62 -3.51 6.28
N ALA A 173 0.40 -3.21 5.82
CA ALA A 173 0.10 -3.20 4.39
C ALA A 173 0.97 -2.19 3.61
N ALA A 174 1.26 -1.01 4.18
CA ALA A 174 2.12 -0.02 3.55
C ALA A 174 3.59 -0.48 3.49
N GLN A 175 4.10 -1.15 4.53
CA GLN A 175 5.44 -1.72 4.56
C GLN A 175 5.63 -2.81 3.51
N HIS A 176 4.61 -3.64 3.30
CA HIS A 176 4.61 -4.72 2.32
C HIS A 176 4.28 -4.25 0.90
N GLY A 177 3.85 -2.99 0.73
CA GLY A 177 3.48 -2.45 -0.58
C GLY A 177 2.18 -3.03 -1.11
N TRP A 178 1.15 -3.18 -0.27
CA TRP A 178 -0.15 -3.75 -0.65
C TRP A 178 -1.20 -2.65 -0.85
N PRO A 179 -1.28 -2.06 -2.06
CA PRO A 179 -2.10 -0.88 -2.28
C PRO A 179 -3.59 -1.12 -2.04
N GLY A 180 -4.11 -2.29 -2.45
CA GLY A 180 -5.52 -2.64 -2.25
C GLY A 180 -5.88 -2.73 -0.76
N ALA A 181 -5.06 -3.42 0.03
CA ALA A 181 -5.23 -3.49 1.48
C ALA A 181 -5.16 -2.11 2.16
N VAL A 182 -4.17 -1.29 1.82
CA VAL A 182 -4.06 0.08 2.38
C VAL A 182 -5.31 0.90 2.06
N CYS A 183 -5.76 0.90 0.80
CA CYS A 183 -6.97 1.58 0.39
C CYS A 183 -8.20 1.08 1.17
N ALA A 184 -8.37 -0.23 1.31
CA ALA A 184 -9.52 -0.82 2.00
C ALA A 184 -9.58 -0.51 3.50
N TRP A 185 -8.43 -0.52 4.18
CA TRP A 185 -8.36 -0.22 5.61
C TRP A 185 -8.47 1.28 5.93
N ILE A 186 -8.06 2.17 5.02
CA ILE A 186 -8.28 3.63 5.16
C ILE A 186 -9.75 4.00 4.87
N GLY A 187 -10.45 3.23 4.03
CA GLY A 187 -11.78 3.60 3.50
C GLY A 187 -11.70 4.38 2.18
N LEU A 188 -10.64 4.17 1.40
CA LEU A 188 -10.49 4.77 0.07
C LEU A 188 -10.85 3.74 -1.00
N ARG A 189 -11.86 4.03 -1.82
CA ARG A 189 -12.18 3.21 -2.99
C ARG A 189 -11.33 3.59 -4.19
N ASN A 190 -10.61 2.64 -4.76
CA ASN A 190 -9.86 2.82 -6.01
C ASN A 190 -10.45 1.94 -7.11
N ASN A 191 -11.06 2.56 -8.13
CA ASN A 191 -11.71 1.85 -9.23
C ASN A 191 -10.74 0.99 -10.07
N THR A 192 -9.45 1.32 -10.10
CA THR A 192 -8.46 0.53 -10.82
C THR A 192 -8.21 -0.78 -10.09
N LEU A 193 -7.95 -0.71 -8.78
CA LEU A 193 -7.75 -1.90 -7.93
C LEU A 193 -9.05 -2.65 -7.68
N ASN A 194 -10.20 -1.99 -7.80
CA ASN A 194 -11.51 -2.53 -7.45
C ASN A 194 -11.54 -3.07 -6.00
N ASN A 195 -10.86 -2.37 -5.08
CA ASN A 195 -10.88 -2.66 -3.66
C ASN A 195 -12.21 -2.22 -3.03
N ILE A 196 -12.53 -2.79 -1.88
CA ILE A 196 -13.69 -2.38 -1.07
C ILE A 196 -13.29 -1.38 0.00
N ASP A 197 -14.28 -0.78 0.65
CA ASP A 197 -14.12 -0.02 1.90
C ASP A 197 -14.55 -0.93 3.06
N TYR A 198 -13.62 -1.29 3.94
CA TYR A 198 -13.94 -2.20 5.05
C TYR A 198 -14.87 -1.57 6.10
N GLU A 199 -14.80 -0.26 6.32
CA GLU A 199 -15.69 0.41 7.26
C GLU A 199 -17.12 0.40 6.72
N GLU A 200 -17.29 0.81 5.46
CA GLU A 200 -18.60 0.85 4.81
C GLU A 200 -19.20 -0.56 4.65
N GLU A 201 -18.41 -1.53 4.18
CA GLU A 201 -18.92 -2.84 3.81
C GLU A 201 -19.14 -3.77 5.01
N LEU A 202 -18.30 -3.66 6.05
CA LEU A 202 -18.27 -4.61 7.16
C LEU A 202 -18.72 -4.02 8.49
N VAL A 203 -18.58 -2.70 8.69
CA VAL A 203 -18.77 -2.06 10.01
C VAL A 203 -20.04 -1.20 10.05
N ALA A 204 -20.36 -0.43 9.00
CA ALA A 204 -21.48 0.53 9.00
C ALA A 204 -22.86 -0.11 9.28
N ASN A 205 -22.99 -1.41 9.05
CA ASN A 205 -24.22 -2.17 9.35
C ASN A 205 -24.36 -2.56 10.84
N PHE A 206 -23.36 -2.33 11.68
CA PHE A 206 -23.36 -2.67 13.11
C PHE A 206 -23.76 -1.46 13.97
N LYS A 207 -25.05 -1.40 14.32
CA LYS A 207 -25.65 -0.39 15.24
C LYS A 207 -25.27 -0.61 16.71
N THR A 208 -24.01 -0.88 17.04
CA THR A 208 -23.59 -1.06 18.44
C THR A 208 -22.67 0.08 18.83
N PRO A 209 -22.94 0.82 19.93
CA PRO A 209 -22.07 1.90 20.36
C PRO A 209 -20.73 1.29 20.79
N LEU A 210 -19.70 1.53 20.00
CA LEU A 210 -18.34 1.10 20.28
C LEU A 210 -17.87 1.72 21.60
N TYR A 211 -17.37 0.89 22.50
CA TYR A 211 -16.71 1.34 23.72
C TYR A 211 -15.52 2.23 23.35
N GLN A 212 -15.70 3.54 23.53
CA GLN A 212 -14.65 4.56 23.41
C GLN A 212 -13.65 4.40 24.57
N THR A 213 -12.63 3.56 24.41
CA THR A 213 -11.46 3.58 25.30
C THR A 213 -10.18 3.31 24.53
N PHE A 214 -9.98 4.02 23.43
CA PHE A 214 -8.64 4.28 22.91
C PHE A 214 -8.61 5.73 22.45
N SER A 215 -7.56 6.47 22.83
CA SER A 215 -7.23 7.79 22.32
C SER A 215 -7.46 7.78 20.81
N SER A 216 -8.28 8.71 20.30
CA SER A 216 -8.63 8.76 18.87
C SER A 216 -7.37 8.49 18.04
N PRO A 217 -7.40 7.48 17.15
CA PRO A 217 -6.24 7.21 16.33
C PRO A 217 -5.84 8.49 15.59
N PRO A 218 -4.54 8.74 15.39
CA PRO A 218 -4.10 9.93 14.69
C PRO A 218 -4.78 9.97 13.33
N SER A 219 -5.43 11.09 13.01
CA SER A 219 -6.22 11.32 11.79
C SER A 219 -5.44 11.22 10.47
N ASN A 220 -4.17 10.81 10.54
CA ASN A 220 -3.18 10.94 9.47
C ASN A 220 -2.80 9.59 8.87
N TYR A 221 -3.73 8.64 8.81
CA TYR A 221 -3.45 7.28 8.33
C TYR A 221 -2.90 7.24 6.90
N LEU A 222 -3.42 8.11 6.04
CA LEU A 222 -3.01 8.21 4.66
C LEU A 222 -1.58 8.73 4.53
N GLU A 223 -1.27 9.83 5.22
CA GLU A 223 0.06 10.43 5.27
C GLU A 223 1.08 9.44 5.83
N ASN A 224 0.71 8.74 6.90
CA ASN A 224 1.52 7.70 7.51
C ASN A 224 1.79 6.53 6.54
N ALA A 225 0.77 6.07 5.81
CA ALA A 225 0.92 5.02 4.80
C ALA A 225 1.84 5.46 3.66
N ILE A 226 1.73 6.70 3.19
CA ILE A 226 2.59 7.26 2.15
C ILE A 226 4.05 7.31 2.63
N LEU A 227 4.30 7.85 3.83
CA LEU A 227 5.64 7.93 4.39
C LEU A 227 6.26 6.55 4.59
N LEU A 228 5.50 5.58 5.11
CA LEU A 228 5.95 4.20 5.25
C LEU A 228 6.23 3.54 3.91
N ALA A 229 5.39 3.75 2.90
CA ALA A 229 5.62 3.22 1.55
C ALA A 229 6.93 3.78 0.96
N ILE A 230 7.18 5.08 1.10
CA ILE A 230 8.45 5.71 0.68
C ILE A 230 9.63 5.09 1.43
N HIS A 231 9.53 4.98 2.76
CA HIS A 231 10.59 4.43 3.60
C HIS A 231 10.97 3.00 3.24
N ASN A 232 9.98 2.19 2.84
CA ASN A 232 10.17 0.80 2.46
C ASN A 232 10.32 0.62 0.94
N GLU A 233 10.54 1.70 0.18
CA GLU A 233 10.75 1.70 -1.27
C GLU A 233 9.57 1.09 -2.07
N GLN A 234 8.37 1.10 -1.49
CA GLN A 234 7.12 0.60 -2.08
C GLN A 234 6.43 1.67 -2.94
N TYR A 235 7.16 2.27 -3.88
CA TYR A 235 6.68 3.43 -4.66
C TYR A 235 5.45 3.12 -5.54
N HIS A 236 5.29 1.88 -5.98
CA HIS A 236 4.12 1.45 -6.77
C HIS A 236 2.80 1.67 -6.04
N LEU A 237 2.83 1.66 -4.70
CA LEU A 237 1.65 1.90 -3.85
C LEU A 237 1.11 3.32 -4.05
N LEU A 238 2.00 4.30 -4.24
CA LEU A 238 1.66 5.72 -4.39
C LEU A 238 0.87 6.03 -5.66
N ARG A 239 0.86 5.12 -6.64
CA ARG A 239 0.03 5.23 -7.85
C ARG A 239 -1.47 5.21 -7.56
N TYR A 240 -1.85 4.62 -6.41
CA TYR A 240 -3.24 4.36 -6.04
C TYR A 240 -3.73 5.26 -4.91
N LEU A 241 -2.84 6.00 -4.25
CA LEU A 241 -3.16 6.91 -3.16
C LEU A 241 -3.30 8.36 -3.66
N PRO A 242 -4.19 9.15 -3.05
CA PRO A 242 -4.27 10.58 -3.32
C PRO A 242 -3.01 11.30 -2.83
N THR A 243 -2.64 12.38 -3.52
CA THR A 243 -1.54 13.26 -3.11
C THR A 243 -1.99 14.12 -1.93
N VAL A 244 -1.25 14.06 -0.83
CA VAL A 244 -1.52 14.87 0.38
C VAL A 244 -0.24 15.53 0.90
N ASP A 245 -0.41 16.58 1.69
CA ASP A 245 0.67 17.24 2.41
C ASP A 245 1.13 16.35 3.58
N LEU A 246 2.43 16.10 3.67
CA LEU A 246 3.04 15.23 4.68
C LEU A 246 3.69 16.00 5.83
N THR A 247 3.60 17.33 5.83
CA THR A 247 4.33 18.23 6.75
C THR A 247 4.04 17.93 8.23
N ASP A 248 2.84 17.47 8.58
CA ASP A 248 2.45 17.22 9.97
C ASP A 248 2.62 15.74 10.42
N SER A 249 3.04 14.84 9.52
CA SER A 249 3.02 13.39 9.77
C SER A 249 4.40 12.74 9.83
N PHE A 250 5.48 13.49 9.56
CA PHE A 250 6.85 12.95 9.51
C PHE A 250 7.37 12.45 10.88
N ASN A 251 6.80 12.95 11.98
CA ASN A 251 7.16 12.53 13.35
C ASN A 251 6.98 11.01 13.56
N LEU A 252 6.14 10.35 12.73
CA LEU A 252 5.99 8.89 12.78
C LEU A 252 7.31 8.16 12.48
N LEU A 253 8.04 8.60 11.47
CA LEU A 253 9.29 7.97 11.05
C LEU A 253 10.51 8.58 11.77
N PHE A 254 10.40 9.84 12.16
CA PHE A 254 11.49 10.62 12.76
C PHE A 254 11.03 11.17 14.11
N PRO A 255 10.94 10.34 15.17
CA PRO A 255 10.49 10.76 16.48
C PRO A 255 11.44 11.76 17.15
N ASP A 256 12.70 11.83 16.69
CA ASP A 256 13.69 12.83 17.08
C ASP A 256 13.51 14.17 16.35
N GLY A 257 12.52 14.28 15.45
CA GLY A 257 12.22 15.47 14.67
C GLY A 257 13.19 15.73 13.52
N HIS A 258 14.04 14.75 13.17
CA HIS A 258 15.10 14.92 12.18
C HIS A 258 15.09 13.89 11.06
N VAL A 259 15.03 14.37 9.82
CA VAL A 259 15.12 13.50 8.63
C VAL A 259 16.59 13.15 8.36
N SER A 260 16.89 11.87 8.22
CA SER A 260 18.24 11.39 7.91
C SER A 260 18.62 11.61 6.43
N LEU A 261 19.91 11.81 6.14
CA LEU A 261 20.40 11.89 4.77
C LEU A 261 20.11 10.63 3.95
N ASN A 262 20.12 9.45 4.58
CA ASN A 262 19.88 8.18 3.89
C ASN A 262 18.45 8.12 3.32
N PHE A 263 17.46 8.47 4.13
CA PHE A 263 16.07 8.56 3.68
C PHE A 263 15.89 9.59 2.58
N PHE A 264 16.59 10.72 2.70
CA PHE A 264 16.57 11.77 1.68
C PHE A 264 17.20 11.32 0.35
N GLN A 265 18.26 10.50 0.40
CA GLN A 265 18.86 9.91 -0.80
C GLN A 265 17.91 8.94 -1.50
N GLN A 266 17.24 8.07 -0.75
CA GLN A 266 16.21 7.17 -1.30
C GLN A 266 15.13 7.94 -2.07
N LEU A 267 14.70 9.09 -1.54
CA LEU A 267 13.73 9.96 -2.20
C LEU A 267 14.23 10.57 -3.52
N ILE A 268 15.52 10.90 -3.61
CA ILE A 268 16.13 11.48 -4.83
C ILE A 268 16.44 10.41 -5.85
N ASP A 269 16.92 9.26 -5.40
CA ASP A 269 17.32 8.12 -6.22
C ASP A 269 16.13 7.20 -6.55
N PHE A 270 14.91 7.75 -6.52
CA PHE A 270 13.68 6.99 -6.77
C PHE A 270 13.73 6.31 -8.16
N PRO A 271 13.17 5.09 -8.31
CA PRO A 271 13.39 4.28 -9.50
C PRO A 271 12.98 4.99 -10.80
N VAL A 272 13.93 5.08 -11.74
CA VAL A 272 13.70 5.69 -13.07
C VAL A 272 12.50 5.04 -13.78
N ILE A 273 12.27 3.74 -13.56
CA ILE A 273 11.13 3.03 -14.14
C ILE A 273 9.77 3.54 -13.61
N GLU A 274 9.69 3.91 -12.32
CA GLU A 274 8.49 4.54 -11.75
C GLU A 274 8.29 5.96 -12.30
N SER A 275 9.39 6.70 -12.51
CA SER A 275 9.36 8.02 -13.17
C SER A 275 8.87 7.95 -14.62
N LEU A 276 9.26 6.91 -15.35
CA LEU A 276 8.96 6.74 -16.78
C LEU A 276 7.48 6.46 -17.04
N PHE A 277 6.79 5.89 -16.05
CA PHE A 277 5.42 5.43 -16.18
C PHE A 277 4.43 6.24 -15.34
N ASN A 278 4.92 7.16 -14.50
CA ASN A 278 4.07 8.05 -13.71
C ASN A 278 4.72 9.43 -13.49
N ASP A 279 4.61 10.31 -14.50
CA ASP A 279 5.12 11.69 -14.43
C ASP A 279 4.57 12.48 -13.22
N LYS A 280 3.32 12.22 -12.85
CA LYS A 280 2.66 12.87 -11.70
C LYS A 280 3.27 12.43 -10.36
N LEU A 281 3.71 11.18 -10.25
CA LEU A 281 4.40 10.67 -9.07
C LEU A 281 5.75 11.35 -8.87
N SER A 282 6.49 11.61 -9.96
CA SER A 282 7.75 12.35 -9.88
C SER A 282 7.56 13.75 -9.29
N ASP A 283 6.54 14.48 -9.74
CA ASP A 283 6.27 15.82 -9.22
C ASP A 283 5.77 15.79 -7.77
N TYR A 284 4.98 14.78 -7.41
CA TYR A 284 4.57 14.56 -6.02
C TYR A 284 5.77 14.30 -5.10
N LEU A 285 6.66 13.36 -5.46
CA LEU A 285 7.86 13.04 -4.67
C LEU A 285 8.78 14.25 -4.52
N LYS A 286 8.92 15.10 -5.56
CA LYS A 286 9.65 16.38 -5.43
C LYS A 286 9.03 17.30 -4.38
N SER A 287 7.70 17.33 -4.28
CA SER A 287 7.02 18.14 -3.25
C SER A 287 7.26 17.59 -1.85
N VAL A 288 7.26 16.27 -1.69
CA VAL A 288 7.60 15.58 -0.43
C VAL A 288 9.05 15.86 -0.02
N VAL A 289 10.00 15.73 -0.94
CA VAL A 289 11.42 16.09 -0.75
C VAL A 289 11.56 17.52 -0.24
N ARG A 290 10.85 18.48 -0.84
CA ARG A 290 10.87 19.88 -0.40
C ARG A 290 10.33 20.06 1.01
N ALA A 291 9.21 19.41 1.33
CA ALA A 291 8.60 19.48 2.65
C ALA A 291 9.50 18.88 3.73
N LEU A 292 10.24 17.82 3.42
CA LEU A 292 11.07 17.11 4.38
C LEU A 292 12.46 17.74 4.61
N LEU A 293 12.97 18.52 3.65
CA LEU A 293 14.28 19.15 3.76
C LEU A 293 14.42 20.11 4.94
N ILE A 294 13.33 20.79 5.34
CA ILE A 294 13.35 21.71 6.48
C ILE A 294 13.61 21.00 7.81
N TRP A 295 13.38 19.69 7.83
CA TRP A 295 13.54 18.83 9.00
C TRP A 295 14.90 18.12 9.06
N MET A 296 15.77 18.31 8.06
CA MET A 296 17.15 17.81 8.13
C MET A 296 17.97 18.63 9.11
N SER A 297 18.80 17.96 9.92
CA SER A 297 19.75 18.65 10.79
C SER A 297 20.83 19.36 9.97
N LEU A 298 21.39 20.44 10.53
CA LEU A 298 22.43 21.22 9.84
C LEU A 298 23.65 20.37 9.44
N SER A 299 24.02 19.38 10.25
CA SER A 299 25.10 18.44 9.95
C SER A 299 24.79 17.56 8.75
N GLU A 300 23.55 17.08 8.62
CA GLU A 300 23.11 16.27 7.49
C GLU A 300 23.03 17.12 6.20
N VAL A 301 22.57 18.37 6.31
CA VAL A 301 22.61 19.33 5.20
C VAL A 301 24.05 19.58 4.72
N GLN A 302 25.00 19.76 5.63
CA GLN A 302 26.42 19.95 5.27
C GLN A 302 27.05 18.68 4.67
N ARG A 303 26.60 17.48 5.07
CA ARG A 303 27.02 16.22 4.44
C ARG A 303 26.45 16.11 3.03
N LEU A 304 25.18 16.43 2.83
CA LEU A 304 24.52 16.49 1.52
C LEU A 304 25.27 17.43 0.56
N GLN A 305 25.61 18.64 1.01
CA GLN A 305 26.38 19.61 0.21
C GLN A 305 27.75 19.08 -0.21
N ARG A 306 28.47 18.39 0.68
CA ARG A 306 29.77 17.77 0.37
C ARG A 306 29.63 16.65 -0.65
N MET A 307 28.59 15.83 -0.55
CA MET A 307 28.31 14.77 -1.52
C MET A 307 27.98 15.33 -2.91
N LEU A 308 27.15 16.37 -2.99
CA LEU A 308 26.78 17.01 -4.26
C LEU A 308 27.93 17.79 -4.90
N ALA A 309 28.90 18.26 -4.11
CA ALA A 309 30.12 18.84 -4.65
C ALA A 309 31.02 17.80 -5.34
N GLY A 310 30.90 16.52 -4.96
CA GLY A 310 31.59 15.39 -5.59
C GLY A 310 30.81 14.71 -6.71
N ALA A 311 29.48 14.85 -6.75
CA ALA A 311 28.62 14.26 -7.78
C ALA A 311 28.51 15.16 -9.03
N GLY A 312 28.62 14.57 -10.23
CA GLY A 312 28.54 15.27 -11.51
C GLY A 312 27.13 15.67 -11.96
N ASP A 313 26.09 15.38 -11.18
CA ASP A 313 24.70 15.64 -11.57
C ASP A 313 24.28 17.08 -11.26
N ILE A 314 24.38 17.93 -12.29
CA ILE A 314 24.06 19.36 -12.25
C ILE A 314 22.57 19.61 -11.92
N LYS A 315 21.64 18.70 -12.30
CA LYS A 315 20.20 18.91 -12.08
C LYS A 315 19.81 18.71 -10.63
N ILE A 316 20.27 17.61 -10.02
CA ILE A 316 20.05 17.33 -8.59
C ILE A 316 20.71 18.42 -7.74
N ARG A 317 21.94 18.82 -8.10
CA ARG A 317 22.66 19.91 -7.45
C ARG A 317 21.91 21.23 -7.51
N ASN A 318 21.34 21.60 -8.66
CA ASN A 318 20.54 22.82 -8.81
C ASN A 318 19.23 22.76 -8.01
N CYS A 319 18.54 21.61 -8.01
CA CYS A 319 17.32 21.41 -7.23
C CYS A 319 17.59 21.60 -5.73
N ILE A 320 18.63 20.96 -5.20
CA ILE A 320 18.97 21.05 -3.78
C ILE A 320 19.47 22.45 -3.43
N ASN A 321 20.29 23.09 -4.27
CA ASN A 321 20.71 24.47 -4.04
C ASN A 321 19.54 25.46 -4.04
N GLN A 322 18.56 25.28 -4.93
CA GLN A 322 17.35 26.11 -4.97
C GLN A 322 16.55 25.95 -3.67
N ILE A 323 16.33 24.70 -3.22
CA ILE A 323 15.60 24.43 -1.98
C ILE A 323 16.37 24.95 -0.75
N LEU A 324 17.70 24.83 -0.72
CA LEU A 324 18.52 25.38 0.37
C LEU A 324 18.51 26.92 0.42
N ASN A 325 18.40 27.58 -0.73
CA ASN A 325 18.20 29.04 -0.80
C ASN A 325 16.82 29.42 -0.25
N ASP A 326 15.79 28.65 -0.60
CA ASP A 326 14.43 28.83 -0.09
C ASP A 326 14.38 28.62 1.42
N ILE A 327 15.08 27.61 1.95
CA ILE A 327 15.23 27.38 3.40
C ILE A 327 15.94 28.55 4.07
N ASN A 328 17.06 29.04 3.54
CA ASN A 328 17.76 30.19 4.09
C ASN A 328 16.88 31.47 4.11
N ILE A 329 16.01 31.64 3.11
CA ILE A 329 15.01 32.71 3.09
C ILE A 329 13.94 32.48 4.17
N ILE A 330 13.43 31.26 4.30
CA ILE A 330 12.45 30.88 5.33
C ILE A 330 13.04 31.04 6.74
N THR A 331 14.29 30.63 7.01
CA THR A 331 14.97 30.78 8.30
C THR A 331 15.24 32.25 8.64
N ARG A 332 15.50 33.10 7.63
CA ARG A 332 15.59 34.56 7.81
C ARG A 332 14.23 35.18 8.10
N ASN A 333 13.16 34.69 7.46
CA ASN A 333 11.81 35.19 7.67
C ASN A 333 11.16 34.67 8.98
N THR A 334 11.43 33.44 9.41
CA THR A 334 10.97 32.91 10.71
C THR A 334 11.68 33.58 11.89
N ARG A 335 12.93 34.05 11.72
CA ARG A 335 13.57 34.96 12.69
C ARG A 335 12.88 36.32 12.79
N MET A 336 12.07 36.71 11.80
CA MET A 336 11.26 37.93 11.80
C MET A 336 9.86 37.72 12.41
N TYR A 337 9.40 36.46 12.53
CA TYR A 337 8.09 36.08 13.11
C TYR A 337 8.19 35.32 14.44
N ALA A 338 9.36 35.29 15.09
CA ALA A 338 9.58 34.72 16.43
C ALA A 338 8.93 35.53 17.58
N GLY A 339 7.75 36.10 17.35
CA GLY A 339 6.90 36.78 18.33
C GLY A 339 5.67 35.98 18.77
N LEU A 340 5.39 34.82 18.18
CA LEU A 340 4.28 33.95 18.59
C LEU A 340 4.74 32.48 18.63
N ARG A 341 5.29 32.11 19.79
CA ARG A 341 5.43 30.72 20.29
C ARG A 341 4.15 30.36 21.09
N PRO A 342 3.82 29.09 21.43
CA PRO A 342 4.73 28.16 22.13
C PRO A 342 4.57 26.67 21.70
N ILE A 343 5.48 25.73 21.99
CA ILE A 343 5.91 25.28 23.32
C ILE A 343 7.34 24.73 23.28
N ASN A 344 8.03 25.00 24.39
CA ASN A 344 9.41 24.75 24.71
C ASN A 344 9.78 23.25 24.73
N LEU A 345 10.73 22.86 23.87
CA LEU A 345 11.51 21.63 24.04
C LEU A 345 12.82 21.84 24.83
N ILE A 346 13.14 23.09 25.20
CA ILE A 346 14.35 23.41 25.99
C ILE A 346 14.07 23.37 27.49
N ASP A 347 12.84 23.69 27.94
CA ASP A 347 12.49 23.60 29.36
C ASP A 347 12.20 22.15 29.82
N ALA A 348 12.02 21.21 28.88
CA ALA A 348 11.77 19.79 29.20
C ALA A 348 13.07 19.00 29.47
N CYS A 349 14.22 19.50 29.02
CA CYS A 349 15.52 18.87 29.32
C CYS A 349 16.10 19.36 30.66
N ASP A 350 15.84 20.60 31.09
CA ASP A 350 16.39 21.13 32.35
C ASP A 350 15.63 20.65 33.61
N ALA A 351 14.44 20.05 33.44
CA ALA A 351 13.67 19.47 34.55
C ALA A 351 14.04 18.01 34.89
N VAL A 352 14.83 17.32 34.05
CA VAL A 352 15.25 15.92 34.28
C VAL A 352 16.69 15.84 34.80
N THR A 353 17.51 16.87 34.58
CA THR A 353 18.89 16.97 35.11
C THR A 353 18.99 17.64 36.49
N ALA A 354 17.91 18.22 37.02
CA ALA A 354 17.89 18.86 38.34
C ALA A 354 17.36 17.94 39.48
N THR A 355 17.11 16.65 39.23
CA THR A 355 16.59 15.71 40.24
C THR A 355 17.45 14.45 40.45
N LEU A 356 18.69 14.44 39.95
CA LEU A 356 19.67 13.39 40.23
C LEU A 356 21.01 14.00 40.68
N ASP A 357 20.95 14.84 41.71
CA ASP A 357 22.02 14.95 42.69
C ASP A 357 21.99 13.69 43.57
N ILE A 358 22.66 12.63 43.14
CA ILE A 358 23.10 11.55 44.03
C ILE A 358 24.57 11.87 44.36
N PRO A 359 24.89 12.28 45.60
CA PRO A 359 26.27 12.52 45.99
C PRO A 359 27.02 11.20 46.04
N THR A 360 28.19 11.15 45.39
CA THR A 360 29.23 10.18 45.75
C THR A 360 29.77 10.55 47.14
N HIS A 361 29.33 9.81 48.16
CA HIS A 361 30.17 9.32 49.26
C HIS A 361 29.51 8.14 49.97
#